data_AF-A0A938V6R9-F1
#
_entry.id   AF-A0A938V6R9-F1
#
_cell.length_a   1.000
_cell.length_b   1.000
_cell.length_c   1.000
_cell.angle_alpha   90.00
_cell.angle_beta   90.00
_cell.angle_gamma   90.00
#
_symmetry.space_group_name_H-M   'P 1'
#
loop_
_entity.id
_entity.type
_entity.pdbx_description
1 polymer ?
#
loop_
_entity_poly.entity_id
_entity_poly.type
_entity_poly.pdbx_seq_one_letter_code
_entity_poly.pdbx_strand_id
1 'polypeptide(L)' 'VLAELEQEIAARDRQDSERAVAPLKAASDAVVIDTSRVNAAQVIALILERIRASSTWQE' A
#
# COMPACT_ATOMS: atom_id res chain seq x y z
N VAL A 1 -15.01 -14.37 -15.96
CA VAL A 1 -14.82 -12.91 -15.77
C VAL A 1 -14.27 -12.57 -14.39
N LEU A 2 -15.04 -12.62 -13.29
CA LEU A 2 -14.51 -12.22 -11.97
C LEU A 2 -13.35 -13.10 -11.48
N ALA A 3 -13.51 -14.43 -11.58
CA ALA A 3 -12.47 -15.37 -11.17
C ALA A 3 -11.18 -15.26 -12.01
N GLU A 4 -11.28 -14.89 -13.29
CA GLU A 4 -10.13 -14.69 -14.17
C GLU A 4 -9.38 -13.41 -13.78
N LEU A 5 -10.10 -12.33 -13.48
CA LEU A 5 -9.51 -11.08 -13.01
C LEU A 5 -8.79 -11.26 -11.67
N GLU A 6 -9.40 -11.99 -10.73
CA GLU A 6 -8.77 -12.29 -9.43
C GLU A 6 -7.47 -13.09 -9.60
N GLN A 7 -7.47 -14.07 -10.51
CA GLN A 7 -6.27 -14.85 -10.82
C GLN A 7 -5.17 -13.99 -11.45
N GLU A 8 -5.53 -13.08 -12.37
CA GLU A 8 -4.58 -12.16 -12.99
C GLU A 8 -3.95 -11.22 -11.96
N ILE A 9 -4.76 -10.65 -11.06
CA ILE A 9 -4.28 -9.79 -9.97
C ILE A 9 -3.34 -10.59 -9.05
N ALA A 10 -3.74 -11.79 -8.62
CA ALA A 10 -2.92 -12.62 -7.75
C ALA A 10 -1.59 -13.07 -8.40
N ALA A 11 -1.60 -13.33 -9.72
CA ALA A 11 -0.39 -13.66 -10.45
C ALA A 11 0.58 -12.48 -10.51
N ARG A 12 0.07 -11.27 -10.79
CA ARG A 12 0.86 -10.04 -10.80
C ARG A 12 1.44 -9.73 -9.43
N ASP A 13 0.62 -9.80 -8.38
CA ASP A 13 1.06 -9.48 -7.01
C ASP A 13 2.19 -10.42 -6.55
N ARG A 14 2.12 -11.71 -6.93
CA ARG A 14 3.19 -12.68 -6.70
C ARG A 14 4.47 -12.31 -7.46
N GLN A 15 4.34 -12.04 -8.75
CA GLN A 15 5.48 -11.67 -9.60
C GLN A 15 6.19 -10.42 -9.08
N ASP A 16 5.43 -9.39 -8.67
CA ASP A 16 5.98 -8.15 -8.15
C ASP A 16 6.69 -8.35 -6.80
N SER A 17 6.14 -9.21 -5.93
CA SER A 17 6.71 -9.50 -4.61
C SER A 17 7.95 -10.39 -4.67
N GLU A 18 8.04 -11.30 -5.65
CA GLU A 18 9.13 -12.28 -5.79
C GLU A 18 10.24 -11.85 -6.75
N ARG A 19 10.13 -10.70 -7.43
CA ARG A 19 11.13 -10.29 -8.42
C ARG A 19 12.52 -10.12 -7.77
N ALA A 20 13.56 -10.58 -8.48
CA ALA A 20 14.93 -10.58 -7.97
C ALA A 20 15.51 -9.17 -7.75
N VAL A 21 15.07 -8.17 -8.53
CA VAL A 21 15.57 -6.80 -8.45
C VAL A 21 14.46 -5.88 -7.97
N ALA A 22 14.71 -5.20 -6.84
CA ALA A 22 13.77 -4.25 -6.21
C ALA A 22 12.36 -4.83 -5.92
N PRO A 23 12.21 -5.97 -5.21
CA PRO A 23 10.91 -6.59 -4.95
C PRO A 23 9.90 -5.64 -4.32
N LEU A 24 8.61 -5.83 -4.59
CA LEU A 24 7.53 -5.09 -3.95
C LEU A 24 7.44 -5.50 -2.48
N LYS A 25 8.05 -4.69 -1.60
CA LYS A 25 8.08 -4.92 -0.15
C LYS A 25 7.98 -3.59 0.58
N ALA A 26 7.22 -3.56 1.67
CA ALA A 26 7.21 -2.42 2.59
C ALA A 26 8.60 -2.22 3.24
N ALA A 27 9.04 -0.95 3.33
CA ALA A 27 10.24 -0.60 4.07
C ALA A 27 10.05 -0.90 5.57
N SER A 28 11.15 -1.01 6.32
CA SER A 28 11.10 -1.35 7.75
C SER A 28 10.40 -0.29 8.61
N ASP A 29 10.40 0.95 8.15
CA ASP A 29 9.78 2.11 8.77
C ASP A 29 8.44 2.50 8.11
N ALA A 30 8.03 1.75 7.08
CA ALA A 30 6.79 2.05 6.37
C ALA A 30 5.57 1.80 7.25
N VAL A 31 4.59 2.70 7.14
CA VAL A 31 3.28 2.55 7.75
C VAL A 31 2.33 1.96 6.74
N VAL A 32 1.81 0.77 7.01
CA VAL A 32 0.84 0.10 6.13
C VAL A 32 -0.56 0.65 6.40
N ILE A 33 -1.21 1.16 5.36
CA ILE A 33 -2.59 1.65 5.41
C ILE A 33 -3.44 0.68 4.59
N ASP A 34 -4.30 -0.10 5.27
CA ASP A 34 -5.27 -0.96 4.60
C ASP A 34 -6.46 -0.13 4.12
N THR A 35 -6.68 -0.13 2.80
CA THR A 35 -7.74 0.64 2.14
C THR A 35 -8.97 -0.19 1.78
N SER A 36 -8.98 -1.49 2.13
CA SER A 36 -10.00 -2.45 1.69
C SER A 36 -11.44 -2.07 2.03
N ARG A 37 -11.65 -1.19 3.03
CA ARG A 37 -12.99 -0.81 3.53
C ARG A 37 -13.20 0.69 3.68
N VAL A 38 -12.32 1.51 3.11
CA VAL A 38 -12.39 2.98 3.23
C VAL A 38 -12.38 3.62 1.85
N ASN A 39 -12.99 4.80 1.75
CA ASN A 39 -13.00 5.57 0.50
C ASN A 39 -11.75 6.45 0.36
N ALA A 40 -11.55 7.02 -0.83
CA ALA A 40 -10.38 7.83 -1.15
C ALA A 40 -10.18 9.03 -0.19
N ALA A 41 -11.25 9.71 0.23
CA ALA A 41 -11.15 10.84 1.15
C ALA A 41 -10.66 10.42 2.53
N GLN A 42 -11.11 9.26 3.01
CA GLN A 42 -10.65 8.67 4.27
C GLN A 42 -9.19 8.25 4.20
N VAL A 43 -8.75 7.65 3.08
CA VAL A 43 -7.33 7.30 2.88
C VAL A 43 -6.44 8.54 2.96
N ILE A 44 -6.84 9.63 2.31
CA ILE A 44 -6.09 10.89 2.35
C ILE A 44 -6.01 11.44 3.77
N ALA A 45 -7.12 11.40 4.52
CA ALA A 45 -7.14 11.84 5.91
C ALA A 45 -6.15 11.02 6.78
N LEU A 46 -6.14 9.69 6.65
CA LEU A 46 -5.21 8.80 7.36
C LEU A 46 -3.74 9.10 7.04
N ILE A 47 -3.43 9.36 5.76
CA ILE A 47 -2.06 9.74 5.35
C ILE A 47 -1.66 11.07 6.00
N LEU A 48 -2.51 12.09 5.93
CA LEU A 48 -2.21 13.42 6.50
C LEU A 48 -2.06 13.38 8.02
N GLU A 49 -2.89 12.60 8.71
CA GLU A 49 -2.77 12.39 10.15
C GLU A 49 -1.40 11.79 10.50
N ARG A 50 -0.97 10.75 9.78
CA ARG A 50 0.31 10.09 10.05
C ARG A 50 1.53 10.97 9.76
N ILE A 51 1.43 11.83 8.74
CA ILE A 51 2.47 12.82 8.44
C ILE A 51 2.56 13.86 9.56
N ARG A 52 1.44 14.42 10.03
CA ARG A 52 1.43 15.43 11.11
C ARG A 52 1.92 14.89 12.44
N ALA A 53 1.61 13.63 12.74
CA ALA A 53 2.09 12.94 13.94
C ALA A 53 3.59 12.61 13.87
N SER A 54 4.18 12.59 12.67
CA SER A 54 5.62 12.42 12.50
C SER A 54 6.34 13.73 12.79
N SER A 55 7.21 13.74 13.79
CA SER A 55 8.04 14.90 14.14
C SER A 55 9.02 15.31 13.02
N THR A 56 9.20 14.45 12.01
CA THR A 56 10.13 14.65 10.89
C THR A 56 9.71 15.76 9.92
N TRP A 57 8.43 16.15 9.89
CA TRP A 57 7.88 17.09 8.89
C TRP A 57 7.28 18.37 9.51
N GLN A 58 7.66 18.71 10.74
CA GLN A 58 7.22 19.95 11.42
C GLN A 58 8.19 21.10 11.15
N GLU A 59 8.23 21.61 9.92
CA GLU A 59 8.83 22.91 9.58
C GLU A 59 7.83 23.77 8.80
#